data_AF-A0A9N9R744-F1
#
_entry.id   AF-A0A9N9R744-F1
#
_cell.length_a   1.000
_cell.length_b   1.000
_cell.length_c   1.000
_cell.angle_alpha   90.00
_cell.angle_beta   90.00
_cell.angle_gamma   90.00
#
_symmetry.space_group_name_H-M   'P 1'
#
loop_
_entity.id
_entity.type
_entity.pdbx_description
1 polymer ?
#
loop_
_entity_poly.entity_id
_entity_poly.type
_entity_poly.pdbx_seq_one_letter_code
_entity_poly.pdbx_strand_id
1 'polypeptide(L)'
;MDDLVDICMFGPKVIVSRLRFATTAYTAALARNAKETITDIATTASDMKTMVDTTMIQQSNFIQSVEHLTLAWNNLTSSMTNYTSEIDKKTLILTNVASTSKHFSVKAPSTVSDFIPDQQVGTRLNKVPGFAYRSNFGTLTCTIDGNIGFSA
;
A
#
# COMPACT_ATOMS: atom_id res chain seq x y z
N MET A 1 47.43 -46.28 -51.75
CA MET A 1 47.94 -47.61 -52.14
C MET A 1 47.35 -48.69 -51.24
N ASP A 2 47.10 -48.41 -49.96
CA ASP A 2 46.54 -49.38 -49.01
C ASP A 2 45.12 -49.88 -49.36
N ASP A 3 44.23 -49.02 -49.87
CA ASP A 3 42.88 -49.44 -50.28
C ASP A 3 42.87 -50.44 -51.46
N LEU A 4 43.89 -50.37 -52.33
CA LEU A 4 44.02 -51.30 -53.46
C LEU A 4 44.56 -52.67 -53.01
N VAL A 5 45.42 -52.67 -51.98
CA VAL A 5 45.97 -53.89 -51.36
C VAL A 5 44.88 -54.64 -50.61
N ASP A 6 43.98 -53.95 -49.92
CA ASP A 6 42.82 -54.56 -49.24
C ASP A 6 41.83 -55.20 -50.23
N ILE A 7 41.64 -54.61 -51.42
CA ILE A 7 40.80 -55.18 -52.48
C ILE A 7 41.42 -56.45 -53.08
N CYS A 8 42.75 -56.50 -53.21
CA CYS A 8 43.47 -57.68 -53.69
C CYS A 8 43.57 -58.80 -52.64
N MET A 9 43.62 -58.46 -51.34
CA MET A 9 43.76 -59.42 -50.22
C MET A 9 42.41 -60.02 -49.79
N PHE A 10 41.33 -59.22 -49.80
CA PHE A 10 39.99 -59.68 -49.46
C PHE A 10 39.15 -59.80 -50.73
N GLY A 11 38.98 -61.01 -51.25
CA GLY A 11 38.20 -61.22 -52.47
C GLY A 11 36.80 -60.55 -52.43
N PRO A 12 36.17 -60.27 -53.60
CA PRO A 12 35.00 -59.38 -53.72
C PRO A 12 33.83 -59.68 -52.77
N LYS A 13 33.63 -60.95 -52.40
CA LYS A 13 32.59 -61.38 -51.47
C LYS A 13 32.76 -60.80 -50.06
N VAL A 14 34.01 -60.67 -49.59
CA VAL A 14 34.32 -60.13 -48.25
C VAL A 14 34.15 -58.62 -48.21
N ILE A 15 34.51 -57.93 -49.29
CA ILE A 15 34.29 -56.48 -49.42
C ILE A 15 32.79 -56.18 -49.42
N VAL A 16 32.01 -56.92 -50.22
CA VAL A 16 30.55 -56.75 -50.27
C VAL A 16 29.89 -57.07 -48.93
N SER A 17 30.34 -58.10 -48.21
CA SER A 17 29.78 -58.44 -46.89
C SER A 17 30.09 -57.37 -45.84
N ARG A 18 31.33 -56.86 -45.81
CA ARG A 18 31.73 -55.74 -44.92
C ARG A 18 30.95 -54.47 -45.23
N LEU A 19 30.78 -54.13 -46.51
CA LEU A 19 29.99 -52.98 -46.92
C LEU A 19 28.53 -53.13 -46.49
N ARG A 20 27.91 -54.29 -46.71
CA ARG A 20 26.54 -54.57 -46.26
C ARG A 20 26.40 -54.44 -44.75
N PHE A 21 27.35 -54.98 -43.99
CA PHE A 21 27.35 -54.87 -42.53
C PHE A 21 27.46 -53.40 -42.10
N ALA A 22 28.40 -52.64 -42.67
CA ALA A 22 28.59 -51.23 -42.38
C ALA A 22 27.34 -50.42 -42.70
N THR A 23 26.74 -50.58 -43.89
CA THR A 23 25.50 -49.90 -44.29
C THR A 23 24.35 -50.24 -43.35
N THR A 24 24.22 -51.51 -42.94
CA THR A 24 23.16 -51.94 -42.01
C THR A 24 23.35 -51.32 -40.63
N ALA A 25 24.58 -51.32 -40.11
CA ALA A 25 24.90 -50.71 -38.83
C ALA A 25 24.66 -49.19 -38.83
N TYR A 26 25.09 -48.51 -39.89
CA TYR A 26 24.87 -47.06 -40.03
C TYR A 26 23.39 -46.70 -40.14
N THR A 27 22.63 -47.47 -40.93
CA THR A 27 21.18 -47.24 -41.09
C THR A 27 20.44 -47.49 -39.78
N ALA A 28 20.81 -48.53 -39.03
CA ALA A 28 20.23 -48.81 -37.71
C ALA A 28 20.56 -47.72 -36.69
N ALA A 29 21.80 -47.23 -36.67
CA ALA A 29 22.22 -46.12 -35.81
C ALA A 29 21.46 -44.83 -36.13
N LEU A 30 21.33 -44.50 -37.43
CA LEU A 30 20.58 -43.33 -37.88
C LEU A 30 19.09 -43.42 -37.48
N ALA A 31 18.47 -44.59 -37.68
CA ALA A 31 17.07 -44.81 -37.31
C ALA A 31 16.86 -44.68 -35.79
N ARG A 32 17.79 -45.18 -34.98
CA ARG A 32 17.75 -45.04 -33.52
C ARG A 32 17.88 -43.58 -33.09
N ASN A 33 18.86 -42.85 -33.61
CA ASN A 33 19.07 -41.45 -33.28
C ASN A 33 17.86 -40.59 -33.69
N ALA A 34 17.28 -40.86 -34.87
CA ALA A 34 16.07 -40.18 -35.32
C ALA A 34 14.89 -40.46 -34.37
N LYS A 35 14.71 -41.71 -33.93
CA LYS A 35 13.66 -42.08 -32.98
C LYS A 35 13.82 -41.40 -31.62
N GLU A 36 15.04 -41.38 -31.08
CA GLU A 36 15.36 -40.70 -29.83
C GLU A 36 15.06 -39.21 -29.95
N THR A 37 15.54 -38.56 -31.03
CA THR A 37 15.27 -37.14 -31.30
C THR A 37 13.77 -36.83 -31.40
N ILE A 38 13.00 -37.65 -32.12
CA ILE A 38 11.54 -37.47 -32.24
C ILE A 38 10.86 -37.59 -30.88
N THR A 39 11.33 -38.52 -30.04
CA THR A 39 10.79 -38.73 -28.70
C THR A 39 11.09 -37.54 -27.79
N ASP A 40 12.32 -37.02 -27.84
CA ASP A 40 12.72 -35.83 -27.07
C ASP A 40 11.92 -34.59 -27.51
N ILE A 41 11.71 -34.42 -28.82
CA ILE A 41 10.86 -33.34 -29.35
C ILE A 41 9.42 -33.49 -28.84
N ALA A 42 8.86 -34.70 -28.85
CA ALA A 42 7.49 -34.94 -28.38
C ALA A 42 7.34 -34.64 -26.88
N THR A 43 8.30 -35.07 -26.06
CA THR A 43 8.33 -34.76 -24.62
C THR A 43 8.45 -33.27 -24.39
N THR A 44 9.39 -32.61 -25.05
CA THR A 44 9.60 -31.16 -24.94
C THR A 44 8.34 -30.38 -25.36
N ALA A 45 7.67 -30.80 -26.43
CA ALA A 45 6.42 -30.17 -26.87
C ALA A 45 5.29 -30.33 -25.84
N SER A 46 5.21 -31.50 -25.19
CA SER A 46 4.26 -31.74 -24.09
C SER A 46 4.54 -30.83 -22.90
N ASP A 47 5.81 -30.72 -22.49
CA ASP A 47 6.22 -29.87 -21.36
C ASP A 47 5.95 -28.40 -21.66
N MET A 48 6.26 -27.94 -22.89
CA MET A 48 5.93 -26.59 -23.34
C MET A 48 4.43 -26.32 -23.29
N LYS A 49 3.59 -27.27 -23.71
CA LYS A 49 2.14 -27.13 -23.61
C LYS A 49 1.69 -26.97 -22.17
N THR A 50 2.17 -27.81 -21.26
CA THR A 50 1.86 -27.70 -19.82
C THR A 50 2.31 -26.36 -19.24
N MET A 51 3.47 -25.87 -19.65
CA MET A 51 3.98 -24.55 -19.24
C MET A 51 3.08 -23.41 -19.74
N VAL A 52 2.63 -23.48 -21.00
CA VAL A 52 1.69 -22.51 -21.58
C VAL A 52 0.35 -22.53 -20.82
N ASP A 53 -0.22 -23.72 -20.59
CA ASP A 53 -1.50 -23.87 -19.87
C ASP A 53 -1.39 -23.30 -18.44
N THR A 54 -0.28 -23.59 -17.74
CA THR A 54 -0.02 -23.06 -16.39
C THR A 54 0.10 -21.53 -16.41
N THR A 55 0.80 -20.98 -17.39
CA THR A 55 0.99 -19.53 -17.53
C THR A 55 -0.35 -18.84 -17.81
N MET A 56 -1.20 -19.42 -18.66
CA MET A 56 -2.54 -18.89 -18.93
C MET A 56 -3.43 -18.86 -17.67
N ILE A 57 -3.40 -19.92 -16.87
CA ILE A 57 -4.13 -19.97 -15.60
C ILE A 57 -3.62 -18.88 -14.64
N GLN A 58 -2.30 -18.76 -14.48
CA GLN A 58 -1.70 -17.73 -13.63
C GLN A 58 -2.07 -16.31 -14.08
N GLN A 59 -2.05 -16.06 -15.40
CA GLN A 59 -2.45 -14.78 -15.97
C GLN A 59 -3.92 -14.46 -15.69
N SER A 60 -4.82 -15.43 -15.85
CA SER A 60 -6.24 -15.28 -15.54
C SER A 60 -6.47 -14.92 -14.06
N ASN A 61 -5.82 -15.66 -13.15
CA ASN A 61 -5.91 -15.40 -11.71
C ASN A 61 -5.36 -14.02 -11.33
N PHE A 62 -4.28 -13.58 -11.99
CA PHE A 62 -3.72 -12.25 -11.79
C PHE A 62 -4.70 -11.16 -12.22
N ILE A 63 -5.32 -11.29 -13.40
CA ILE A 63 -6.32 -10.34 -13.89
C ILE A 63 -7.49 -10.24 -12.90
N GLN A 64 -8.03 -11.36 -12.44
CA GLN A 64 -9.11 -11.36 -11.44
C GLN A 64 -8.68 -10.67 -10.14
N SER A 65 -7.46 -10.91 -9.68
CA SER A 65 -6.92 -10.26 -8.47
C SER A 65 -6.84 -8.74 -8.63
N VAL A 66 -6.44 -8.25 -9.81
CA VAL A 66 -6.38 -6.82 -10.13
C VAL A 66 -7.78 -6.21 -10.19
N GLU A 67 -8.77 -6.91 -10.75
CA GLU A 67 -10.17 -6.46 -10.77
C GLU A 67 -10.74 -6.32 -9.36
N HIS A 68 -10.54 -7.32 -8.50
CA HIS A 68 -10.95 -7.27 -7.09
C HIS A 68 -10.28 -6.12 -6.34
N LEU A 69 -8.97 -5.92 -6.55
CA LEU A 69 -8.24 -4.82 -5.94
C LEU A 69 -8.76 -3.47 -6.40
N THR A 70 -9.09 -3.34 -7.69
CA THR A 70 -9.67 -2.12 -8.27
C THR A 70 -11.03 -1.80 -7.65
N LEU A 71 -11.90 -2.81 -7.49
CA LEU A 71 -13.19 -2.64 -6.81
C LEU A 71 -13.03 -2.23 -5.34
N ALA A 72 -12.12 -2.89 -4.62
CA ALA A 72 -11.82 -2.55 -3.23
C ALA A 72 -11.30 -1.11 -3.09
N TRP A 73 -10.42 -0.68 -4.01
CA TRP A 73 -9.89 0.68 -4.05
C TRP A 73 -10.97 1.73 -4.31
N ASN A 74 -11.89 1.46 -5.24
CA ASN A 74 -13.01 2.35 -5.54
C ASN A 74 -13.96 2.48 -4.35
N ASN A 75 -14.23 1.37 -3.64
CA ASN A 75 -15.04 1.39 -2.42
C ASN A 75 -14.37 2.20 -1.30
N LEU A 76 -13.06 2.05 -1.12
CA LEU A 76 -12.30 2.83 -0.14
C LEU A 76 -12.33 4.32 -0.46
N THR A 77 -12.08 4.68 -1.73
CA THR A 77 -12.09 6.07 -2.20
C THR A 77 -13.46 6.72 -1.98
N SER A 78 -14.54 5.99 -2.30
CA SER A 78 -15.91 6.45 -2.07
C SER A 78 -16.19 6.65 -0.58
N SER A 79 -15.75 5.72 0.26
CA SER A 79 -15.92 5.79 1.72
C SER A 79 -15.16 6.99 2.31
N MET A 80 -13.93 7.25 1.86
CA MET A 80 -13.15 8.41 2.29
C MET A 80 -13.80 9.72 1.86
N THR A 81 -14.36 9.78 0.65
CA THR A 81 -15.08 10.95 0.16
C THR A 81 -16.30 11.25 1.03
N ASN A 82 -17.09 10.22 1.34
CA ASN A 82 -18.25 10.34 2.23
C ASN A 82 -17.83 10.80 3.64
N TYR A 83 -16.78 10.20 4.19
CA TYR A 83 -16.26 10.58 5.50
C TYR A 83 -15.80 12.04 5.56
N THR A 84 -15.09 12.50 4.52
CA THR A 84 -14.65 13.89 4.40
C THR A 84 -15.84 14.85 4.35
N SER A 85 -16.87 14.53 3.56
CA SER A 85 -18.11 15.31 3.52
C SER A 85 -18.81 15.38 4.89
N GLU A 86 -18.81 14.30 5.67
CA GLU A 86 -19.40 14.32 7.02
C GLU A 86 -18.58 15.17 8.00
N ILE A 87 -17.25 15.17 7.90
CA ILE A 87 -16.40 16.09 8.66
C ILE A 87 -16.72 17.54 8.30
N ASP A 88 -16.85 17.86 7.01
CA ASP A 88 -17.12 19.23 6.55
C ASP A 88 -18.47 19.72 7.09
N LYS A 89 -19.52 18.89 7.02
CA LYS A 89 -20.83 19.21 7.61
C LYS A 89 -20.72 19.50 9.11
N LYS A 90 -20.02 18.65 9.87
CA LYS A 90 -19.87 18.83 11.32
C LYS A 90 -19.05 20.07 11.65
N THR A 91 -18.01 20.36 10.88
CA THR A 91 -17.17 21.55 11.03
C THR A 91 -17.98 22.83 10.76
N LEU A 92 -18.85 22.81 9.76
CA LEU A 92 -19.76 23.92 9.48
C LEU A 92 -20.74 24.16 10.65
N ILE A 93 -21.33 23.09 11.20
CA ILE A 93 -22.22 23.19 12.38
C ILE A 93 -21.48 23.81 13.56
N LEU A 94 -20.27 23.32 13.87
CA LEU A 94 -19.44 23.88 14.95
C LEU A 94 -19.13 25.37 14.74
N THR A 95 -18.80 25.75 13.50
CA THR A 95 -18.51 27.15 13.15
C THR A 95 -19.73 28.04 13.38
N ASN A 96 -20.92 27.57 12.98
CA ASN A 96 -22.17 28.30 13.20
C ASN A 96 -22.53 28.43 14.69
N VAL A 97 -22.33 27.39 15.49
CA VAL A 97 -22.52 27.43 16.96
C VAL A 97 -21.54 28.41 17.63
N ALA A 98 -20.27 28.40 17.23
CA ALA A 98 -19.28 29.34 17.74
C ALA A 98 -19.61 30.80 17.38
N SER A 99 -20.19 31.03 16.20
CA SER A 99 -20.62 32.37 15.79
C SER A 99 -21.86 32.88 16.56
N THR A 100 -22.79 31.98 16.92
CA THR A 100 -23.95 32.33 17.76
C THR A 100 -23.57 32.54 19.22
N SER A 101 -22.52 31.86 19.73
CA SER A 101 -22.00 32.12 21.07
C SER A 101 -21.40 33.53 21.23
N LYS A 102 -20.88 34.15 20.15
CA LYS A 102 -20.45 35.56 20.16
C LYS A 102 -21.61 36.53 20.35
N HIS A 103 -22.83 36.18 19.91
CA HIS A 103 -24.04 36.96 20.17
C HIS A 103 -24.61 36.75 21.58
N PHE A 104 -24.25 35.64 22.25
CA PHE A 104 -24.48 35.40 23.67
C PHE A 104 -23.30 35.86 24.55
N SER A 105 -22.55 36.87 24.12
CA SER A 105 -21.84 37.72 25.09
C SER A 105 -22.88 38.57 25.82
N VAL A 106 -23.66 37.90 26.67
CA VAL A 106 -24.46 38.55 27.70
C VAL A 106 -23.44 39.28 28.56
N LYS A 107 -23.40 40.61 28.46
CA LYS A 107 -22.74 41.46 29.47
C LYS A 107 -23.19 40.90 30.82
N ALA A 108 -22.22 40.42 31.60
CA ALA A 108 -22.48 40.02 32.98
C ALA A 108 -23.31 41.13 33.65
N PRO A 109 -24.39 40.78 34.38
CA PRO A 109 -25.26 41.78 34.98
C PRO A 109 -24.40 42.72 35.82
N SER A 110 -24.32 44.00 35.44
CA SER A 110 -23.69 45.00 36.27
C SER A 110 -24.51 45.06 37.54
N THR A 111 -23.97 44.57 38.64
CA THR A 111 -24.52 44.83 39.95
C THR A 111 -24.52 46.34 40.13
N VAL A 112 -25.70 46.94 40.07
CA VAL A 112 -25.95 48.31 40.51
C VAL A 112 -25.71 48.28 42.02
N SER A 113 -24.47 48.50 42.41
CA SER A 113 -24.13 48.93 43.76
C SER A 113 -24.21 50.45 43.73
N ASP A 114 -24.94 51.04 44.68
CA ASP A 114 -25.07 52.48 44.93
C ASP A 114 -23.74 53.10 45.41
N PHE A 115 -22.67 52.85 44.66
CA PHE A 115 -21.39 53.48 44.86
C PHE A 115 -21.13 54.36 43.65
N ILE A 116 -21.35 55.67 43.82
CA ILE A 116 -20.97 56.70 42.85
C ILE A 116 -19.44 56.63 42.75
N PRO A 117 -18.86 56.13 41.64
CA PRO A 117 -17.41 56.13 41.50
C PRO A 117 -17.02 57.52 41.04
N ASP A 118 -16.21 58.17 41.87
CA ASP A 118 -15.55 59.42 41.52
C ASP A 118 -14.84 59.27 40.17
N GLN A 119 -15.09 60.22 39.28
CA GLN A 119 -14.93 60.10 37.83
C GLN A 119 -13.46 60.24 37.40
N GLN A 120 -12.51 59.55 38.05
CA GLN A 120 -11.09 59.55 37.67
C GLN A 120 -10.33 58.23 37.90
N VAL A 121 -10.96 57.16 38.38
CA VAL A 121 -10.24 55.89 38.65
C VAL A 121 -10.58 54.84 37.60
N GLY A 122 -9.76 54.78 36.55
CA GLY A 122 -9.66 53.57 35.72
C GLY A 122 -9.43 52.35 36.62
N THR A 123 -10.04 51.22 36.27
CA THR A 123 -10.00 49.94 37.01
C THR A 123 -8.56 49.44 37.20
N ARG A 124 -7.86 50.01 38.19
CA ARG A 124 -6.58 49.52 38.68
C ARG A 124 -6.87 48.53 39.79
N LEU A 125 -6.83 47.24 39.47
CA LEU A 125 -6.57 46.22 40.50
C LEU A 125 -5.23 46.58 41.13
N ASN A 126 -5.26 47.09 42.36
CA ASN A 126 -4.05 47.48 43.07
C ASN A 126 -3.31 46.18 43.39
N LYS A 127 -2.27 45.86 42.59
CA LYS A 127 -1.42 44.68 42.79
C LYS A 127 -0.56 44.90 44.03
N VAL A 128 -1.14 44.71 45.20
CA VAL A 128 -0.38 44.62 46.44
C VAL A 128 -0.05 43.13 46.65
N PRO A 129 1.24 42.75 46.67
CA PRO A 129 1.68 41.40 47.02
C PRO A 129 0.97 40.85 48.26
N GLY A 130 0.42 39.64 48.17
CA GLY A 130 -0.19 38.95 49.32
C GLY A 130 -1.69 39.19 49.53
N PHE A 131 -2.36 39.98 48.68
CA PHE A 131 -3.82 40.08 48.70
C PHE A 131 -4.49 38.95 47.91
N ALA A 132 -5.53 38.37 48.51
CA ALA A 132 -6.36 37.34 47.92
C ALA A 132 -7.81 37.83 47.80
N TYR A 133 -8.39 37.74 46.61
CA TYR A 133 -9.79 38.04 46.35
C TYR A 133 -10.57 36.74 46.26
N ARG A 134 -11.46 36.51 47.24
CA ARG A 134 -12.26 35.29 47.33
C ARG A 134 -13.64 35.52 46.74
N SER A 135 -14.05 34.61 45.87
CA SER A 135 -15.41 34.52 45.35
C SER A 135 -16.02 33.16 45.67
N ASN A 136 -17.30 32.98 45.38
CA ASN A 136 -18.00 31.70 45.53
C ASN A 136 -17.48 30.59 44.58
N PHE A 137 -16.65 30.94 43.61
CA PHE A 137 -16.12 30.03 42.58
C PHE A 137 -14.62 29.75 42.74
N GLY A 138 -13.97 30.32 43.76
CA GLY A 138 -12.54 30.18 43.97
C GLY A 138 -11.88 31.48 44.43
N THR A 139 -10.58 31.39 44.70
CA THR A 139 -9.75 32.48 45.21
C THR A 139 -8.71 32.89 44.17
N LEU A 140 -8.72 34.16 43.80
CA LEU A 140 -7.65 34.80 43.02
C LEU A 140 -6.59 35.31 43.99
N THR A 141 -5.35 34.86 43.83
CA THR A 141 -4.22 35.29 44.67
C THR A 141 -3.19 36.03 43.83
N CYS A 142 -2.67 37.14 44.36
CA CYS A 142 -1.51 37.81 43.79
C CYS A 142 -0.27 37.40 44.59
N THR A 143 0.59 36.61 43.97
CA THR A 143 1.87 36.20 44.57
C THR A 143 2.82 37.38 44.69
N ILE A 144 3.87 37.23 45.51
CA ILE A 144 4.83 38.31 45.78
C ILE A 144 5.58 38.74 44.52
N ASP A 145 5.72 37.83 43.55
CA ASP A 145 6.34 38.10 42.24
C ASP A 145 5.37 38.75 41.24
N GLY A 146 4.16 39.11 41.66
CA GLY A 146 3.16 39.76 40.81
C GLY A 146 2.41 38.82 39.86
N ASN A 147 2.64 37.51 39.97
CA ASN A 147 1.91 36.48 39.23
C ASN A 147 0.53 36.26 39.87
N ILE A 148 -0.49 36.19 39.02
CA ILE A 148 -1.88 35.97 39.42
C ILE A 148 -2.16 34.47 39.35
N GLY A 149 -2.47 33.87 40.48
CA GLY A 149 -2.92 32.48 40.60
C GLY A 149 -4.42 32.40 40.81
N PHE A 150 -5.04 31.33 40.31
CA PHE A 150 -6.43 31.00 40.59
C PHE A 150 -6.51 29.60 41.19
N SER A 151 -7.14 29.49 42.36
CA SER A 151 -7.50 28.21 42.96
C SER A 151 -9.01 28.11 43.02
N ALA A 152 -9.58 27.09 42.38
CA ALA A 152 -10.98 26.72 42.49
C ALA A 152 -11.30 26.23 43.92
#